data_AF-A0A9D2C6W0-F1
#
_entry.id   AF-A0A9D2C6W0-F1
#
_cell.length_a   1.000
_cell.length_b   1.000
_cell.length_c   1.000
_cell.angle_alpha   90.00
_cell.angle_beta   90.00
_cell.angle_gamma   90.00
#
_symmetry.space_group_name_H-M   'P 1'
#
loop_
_entity.id
_entity.type
_entity.pdbx_description
1 polymer ?
#
loop_
_entity_poly.entity_id
_entity_poly.type
_entity_poly.pdbx_seq_one_letter_code
_entity_poly.pdbx_strand_id
1 'polypeptide(L)'
;EPDLILGDFDSLDEENRRQVEAIRKECPERVQVLPVMKDDTDMLAAMKEGLKRGFRRFDIYAAAQGKRLSHTIANIQCLNYLKERGASGRLIEAEETVFLIRNETVCFSSRQRGFLSLFSLGERAEGVTIRHMKYELDRAEVTNDFPVGVSNEFIGEPASITVEKGTLLVIAGEA
;
A
#
# COMPACT_ATOMS: atom_id res chain seq x y z
N GLU A 1 -2.38 21.89 -4.79
CA GLU A 1 -1.99 21.71 -6.21
C GLU A 1 -0.89 20.64 -6.29
N PRO A 2 -0.85 19.78 -7.32
CA PRO A 2 0.16 18.74 -7.45
C PRO A 2 1.53 19.29 -7.89
N ASP A 3 2.61 18.80 -7.30
CA ASP A 3 3.98 19.12 -7.73
C ASP A 3 4.38 18.42 -9.04
N LEU A 4 3.74 17.29 -9.34
CA LEU A 4 3.93 16.52 -10.56
C LEU A 4 2.63 15.80 -10.93
N ILE A 5 2.30 15.85 -12.21
CA ILE A 5 1.23 15.09 -12.84
C ILE A 5 1.89 14.09 -13.81
N LEU A 6 1.56 12.82 -13.69
CA LEU A 6 2.17 11.75 -14.48
C LEU A 6 1.11 10.74 -14.92
N GLY A 7 1.13 10.39 -16.21
CA GLY A 7 0.19 9.44 -16.81
C GLY A 7 0.20 9.50 -18.34
N ASP A 8 -0.52 8.60 -18.99
CA ASP A 8 -0.82 8.68 -20.44
C ASP A 8 -2.04 9.55 -20.76
N PHE A 9 -2.88 9.83 -19.76
CA PHE A 9 -4.05 10.72 -19.82
C PHE A 9 -5.15 10.27 -20.80
N ASP A 10 -5.17 9.00 -21.18
CA ASP A 10 -6.14 8.45 -22.13
C ASP A 10 -7.55 8.34 -21.51
N SER A 11 -7.60 8.12 -20.20
CA SER A 11 -8.80 7.94 -19.38
C SER A 11 -9.41 9.23 -18.84
N LEU A 12 -8.76 10.38 -19.06
CA LEU A 12 -9.31 11.69 -18.68
C LEU A 12 -10.48 12.09 -19.60
N ASP A 13 -11.50 12.69 -19.00
CA ASP A 13 -12.51 13.43 -19.76
C ASP A 13 -11.92 14.71 -20.39
N GLU A 14 -12.70 15.36 -21.27
CA GLU A 14 -12.22 16.55 -21.98
C GLU A 14 -11.84 17.70 -21.05
N GLU A 15 -12.56 17.86 -19.93
CA GLU A 15 -12.31 18.95 -18.98
C GLU A 15 -10.96 18.76 -18.30
N ASN A 16 -10.73 17.58 -17.71
CA ASN A 16 -9.47 17.24 -17.05
C ASN A 16 -8.30 17.25 -18.04
N ARG A 17 -8.51 16.78 -19.28
CA ARG A 17 -7.47 16.85 -20.32
C ARG A 17 -7.06 18.29 -20.63
N ARG A 18 -8.02 19.21 -20.79
CA ARG A 18 -7.73 20.65 -21.00
C ARG A 18 -6.98 21.25 -19.83
N GLN A 19 -7.32 20.88 -18.59
CA GLN A 19 -6.61 21.35 -17.40
C GLN A 19 -5.16 20.86 -17.39
N VAL A 20 -4.91 19.56 -17.65
CA VAL A 20 -3.55 19.02 -17.75
C VAL A 20 -2.74 19.69 -18.86
N GLU A 21 -3.36 19.94 -20.03
CA GLU A 21 -2.72 20.67 -21.13
C GLU A 21 -2.40 22.12 -20.77
N ALA A 22 -3.28 22.81 -20.06
CA ALA A 22 -3.03 24.18 -19.59
C ALA A 22 -1.84 24.22 -18.62
N ILE A 23 -1.80 23.32 -17.63
CA ILE A 23 -0.69 23.19 -16.69
C ILE A 23 0.61 22.86 -17.43
N ARG A 24 0.57 21.93 -18.39
CA ARG A 24 1.74 21.57 -19.19
C ARG A 24 2.28 22.75 -20.01
N LYS A 25 1.41 23.62 -20.50
CA LYS A 25 1.79 24.81 -21.27
C LYS A 25 2.44 25.88 -20.38
N GLU A 26 1.94 26.02 -19.15
CA GLU A 26 2.45 26.99 -18.18
C GLU A 26 3.73 26.52 -17.46
N CYS A 27 3.78 25.26 -17.06
CA CYS A 27 4.87 24.62 -16.29
C CYS A 27 5.17 23.21 -16.85
N PRO A 28 5.92 23.09 -17.96
CA PRO A 28 6.16 21.80 -18.63
C PRO A 28 6.78 20.72 -17.73
N GLU A 29 7.62 21.11 -16.77
CA GLU A 29 8.30 20.24 -15.83
C GLU A 29 7.36 19.58 -14.79
N ARG A 30 6.14 20.11 -14.62
CA ARG A 30 5.11 19.55 -13.75
C ARG A 30 4.28 18.47 -14.41
N VAL A 31 4.42 18.23 -15.72
CA VAL A 31 3.63 17.21 -16.44
C VAL A 31 4.54 16.24 -17.18
N GLN A 32 4.55 14.99 -16.73
CA GLN A 32 5.26 13.90 -17.37
C GLN A 32 4.27 12.98 -18.11
N VAL A 33 4.21 13.12 -19.43
CA VAL A 33 3.38 12.26 -20.28
C VAL A 33 4.06 10.91 -20.49
N LEU A 34 3.35 9.83 -20.20
CA LEU A 34 3.81 8.47 -20.45
C LEU A 34 3.27 7.94 -21.80
N PRO A 35 3.98 6.98 -22.43
CA PRO A 35 3.41 6.24 -23.56
C PRO A 35 2.13 5.50 -23.16
N VAL A 36 1.17 5.40 -24.09
CA VAL A 36 -0.06 4.62 -23.93
C VAL A 36 0.25 3.12 -23.81
N MET A 37 1.18 2.62 -24.64
CA MET A 37 1.70 1.26 -24.51
C MET A 37 2.99 1.29 -23.70
N LYS A 38 2.95 0.69 -22.51
CA LYS A 38 4.05 0.62 -21.56
C LYS A 38 3.92 -0.66 -20.73
N ASP A 39 5.05 -1.13 -20.19
CA ASP A 39 5.07 -2.31 -19.32
C ASP A 39 4.61 -2.00 -17.88
N ASP A 40 4.62 -0.72 -17.50
CA ASP A 40 4.25 -0.25 -16.16
C ASP A 40 2.84 0.36 -16.13
N THR A 41 2.09 0.13 -15.05
CA THR A 41 0.90 0.94 -14.76
C THR A 41 1.32 2.38 -14.42
N ASP A 42 0.41 3.36 -14.58
CA ASP A 42 0.69 4.74 -14.15
C ASP A 42 1.08 4.82 -12.67
N MET A 43 0.45 3.99 -11.83
CA MET A 43 0.78 3.90 -10.41
C MET A 43 2.22 3.45 -10.18
N LEU A 44 2.67 2.38 -10.85
CA LEU A 44 4.04 1.90 -10.72
C LEU A 44 5.04 2.93 -11.26
N ALA A 45 4.71 3.61 -12.36
CA ALA A 45 5.54 4.66 -12.93
C ALA A 45 5.68 5.86 -11.96
N ALA A 46 4.59 6.28 -11.30
CA ALA A 46 4.63 7.32 -10.28
C ALA A 46 5.52 6.93 -9.08
N MET A 47 5.42 5.67 -8.62
CA MET A 47 6.29 5.17 -7.55
C MET A 47 7.77 5.13 -7.96
N LYS A 48 8.09 4.68 -9.19
CA LYS A 48 9.45 4.69 -9.73
C LYS A 48 10.02 6.11 -9.80
N GLU A 49 9.22 7.08 -10.25
CA GLU A 49 9.64 8.47 -10.29
C GLU A 49 9.88 9.04 -8.89
N GLY A 50 9.00 8.75 -7.92
CA GLY A 50 9.21 9.14 -6.53
C GLY A 50 10.50 8.54 -5.94
N LEU A 51 10.77 7.26 -6.21
CA LEU A 51 12.00 6.59 -5.78
C LEU A 51 13.25 7.25 -6.38
N LYS A 52 13.22 7.58 -7.68
CA LYS A 52 14.29 8.29 -8.39
C LYS A 52 14.57 9.66 -7.80
N ARG A 53 13.53 10.37 -7.33
CA ARG A 53 13.64 11.65 -6.62
C ARG A 53 14.09 11.54 -5.17
N GLY A 54 14.31 10.32 -4.68
CA GLY A 54 14.82 10.07 -3.32
C GLY A 54 13.73 9.86 -2.26
N PHE A 55 12.44 9.87 -2.63
CA PHE A 55 11.36 9.57 -1.69
C PHE A 55 11.39 8.10 -1.27
N ARG A 56 11.08 7.83 0.01
CA ARG A 56 11.08 6.48 0.60
C ARG A 56 9.79 6.13 1.32
N ARG A 57 8.87 7.08 1.46
CA ARG A 57 7.55 6.89 2.06
C ARG A 57 6.49 7.32 1.05
N PHE A 58 5.54 6.43 0.78
CA PHE A 58 4.50 6.60 -0.23
C PHE A 58 3.14 6.38 0.41
N ASP A 59 2.33 7.43 0.46
CA ASP A 59 0.92 7.32 0.82
C ASP A 59 0.12 7.43 -0.48
N ILE A 60 -0.62 6.36 -0.79
CA ILE A 60 -1.26 6.16 -2.08
C ILE A 60 -2.76 6.10 -1.87
N TYR A 61 -3.49 7.04 -2.45
CA TYR A 61 -4.94 7.16 -2.28
C TYR A 61 -5.69 6.57 -3.48
N ALA A 62 -6.94 6.15 -3.25
CA ALA A 62 -7.85 5.64 -4.29
C ALA A 62 -7.24 4.48 -5.12
N ALA A 63 -6.63 3.52 -4.44
CA ALA A 63 -5.76 2.51 -5.06
C ALA A 63 -6.10 1.06 -4.68
N ALA A 64 -6.94 0.84 -3.68
CA ALA A 64 -7.31 -0.47 -3.16
C ALA A 64 -8.79 -0.80 -3.36
N GLN A 65 -9.72 0.16 -3.31
CA GLN A 65 -11.18 -0.12 -3.36
C GLN A 65 -11.86 0.31 -4.68
N GLY A 66 -11.12 0.37 -5.79
CA GLY A 66 -11.68 0.68 -7.10
C GLY A 66 -12.54 -0.43 -7.71
N LYS A 67 -13.26 -0.12 -8.79
CA LYS A 67 -14.10 -1.09 -9.53
C LYS A 67 -13.33 -2.25 -10.17
N ARG A 68 -12.01 -2.09 -10.37
CA ARG A 68 -11.15 -3.08 -11.03
C ARG A 68 -10.27 -3.76 -10.00
N LEU A 69 -10.67 -4.95 -9.55
CA LEU A 69 -9.89 -5.78 -8.62
C LEU A 69 -8.45 -6.04 -9.10
N SER A 70 -8.24 -6.13 -10.41
CA SER A 70 -6.88 -6.26 -10.98
C SER A 70 -5.96 -5.08 -10.61
N HIS A 71 -6.49 -3.85 -10.51
CA HIS A 71 -5.71 -2.69 -10.06
C HIS A 71 -5.36 -2.80 -8.58
N THR A 72 -6.32 -3.20 -7.74
CA THR A 72 -6.09 -3.43 -6.31
C THR A 72 -4.94 -4.41 -6.08
N ILE A 73 -4.98 -5.56 -6.75
CA ILE A 73 -3.93 -6.59 -6.64
C ILE A 73 -2.59 -6.04 -7.13
N ALA A 74 -2.56 -5.36 -8.28
CA ALA A 74 -1.33 -4.75 -8.80
C ALA A 74 -0.75 -3.70 -7.83
N ASN A 75 -1.59 -2.89 -7.20
CA ASN A 75 -1.15 -1.86 -6.25
C ASN A 75 -0.61 -2.48 -4.95
N ILE A 76 -1.21 -3.57 -4.46
CA ILE A 76 -0.65 -4.36 -3.36
C ILE A 76 0.74 -4.90 -3.73
N GLN A 77 0.91 -5.43 -4.95
CA GLN A 77 2.23 -5.88 -5.43
C GLN A 77 3.23 -4.72 -5.56
N CYS A 78 2.78 -3.51 -5.89
CA CYS A 78 3.63 -2.33 -5.91
C CYS A 78 4.17 -1.97 -4.51
N LEU A 79 3.44 -2.24 -3.43
CA LEU A 79 3.98 -2.10 -2.07
C LEU A 79 5.21 -3.02 -1.86
N ASN A 80 5.17 -4.23 -2.43
CA ASN A 80 6.29 -5.16 -2.38
C ASN A 80 7.48 -4.61 -3.19
N TYR A 81 7.21 -4.05 -4.38
CA TYR A 81 8.22 -3.37 -5.21
C TYR A 81 8.95 -2.24 -4.45
N LEU A 82 8.22 -1.47 -3.64
CA LEU A 82 8.78 -0.43 -2.77
C LEU A 82 9.66 -1.04 -1.65
N LYS A 83 9.17 -2.07 -0.95
CA LYS A 83 9.93 -2.75 0.11
C LYS A 83 11.26 -3.32 -0.40
N GLU A 84 11.28 -3.92 -1.58
CA GLU A 84 12.53 -4.40 -2.23
C GLU A 84 13.56 -3.30 -2.48
N ARG A 85 13.12 -2.03 -2.51
CA ARG A 85 13.98 -0.86 -2.80
C ARG A 85 14.22 0.01 -1.56
N GLY A 86 14.01 -0.55 -0.37
CA GLY A 86 14.21 0.16 0.89
C GLY A 86 13.22 1.30 1.12
N ALA A 87 12.03 1.22 0.54
CA ALA A 87 10.94 2.16 0.72
C ALA A 87 9.72 1.48 1.35
N SER A 88 8.79 2.26 1.86
CA SER A 88 7.52 1.80 2.41
C SER A 88 6.36 2.51 1.72
N GLY A 89 5.31 1.77 1.39
CA GLY A 89 4.06 2.32 0.88
C GLY A 89 2.86 1.92 1.73
N ARG A 90 1.80 2.73 1.66
CA ARG A 90 0.48 2.43 2.21
C ARG A 90 -0.59 2.79 1.17
N LEU A 91 -1.56 1.91 0.97
CA LEU A 91 -2.79 2.25 0.24
C LEU A 91 -3.79 2.75 1.29
N ILE A 92 -4.26 3.97 1.13
CA ILE A 92 -5.17 4.64 2.05
C ILE A 92 -6.52 4.79 1.37
N GLU A 93 -7.54 4.21 1.98
CA GLU A 93 -8.94 4.33 1.62
C GLU A 93 -9.70 5.04 2.74
N ALA A 94 -11.01 5.24 2.56
CA ALA A 94 -11.82 5.99 3.52
C ALA A 94 -11.79 5.37 4.93
N GLU A 95 -11.89 4.04 5.01
CA GLU A 95 -12.03 3.30 6.28
C GLU A 95 -10.92 2.27 6.50
N GLU A 96 -10.03 2.09 5.52
CA GLU A 96 -9.00 1.05 5.53
C GLU A 96 -7.64 1.58 5.10
N THR A 97 -6.58 1.00 5.67
CA THR A 97 -5.21 1.19 5.24
C THR A 97 -4.55 -0.17 5.00
N VAL A 98 -3.99 -0.34 3.81
CA VAL A 98 -3.27 -1.55 3.38
C VAL A 98 -1.77 -1.26 3.35
N PHE A 99 -0.97 -2.09 4.03
CA PHE A 99 0.49 -1.92 4.08
C PHE A 99 1.21 -3.26 4.30
N LEU A 100 2.54 -3.24 4.18
CA LEU A 100 3.38 -4.43 4.34
C LEU A 100 4.27 -4.34 5.57
N ILE A 101 4.39 -5.48 6.27
CA ILE A 101 5.38 -5.73 7.32
C ILE A 101 6.34 -6.80 6.80
N ARG A 102 7.65 -6.56 6.86
CA ARG A 102 8.68 -7.50 6.40
C ARG A 102 9.87 -7.55 7.35
N ASN A 103 10.12 -8.74 7.91
CA ASN A 103 11.24 -9.01 8.82
C ASN A 103 11.38 -7.92 9.91
N GLU A 104 10.26 -7.46 10.46
CA GLU A 104 10.20 -6.30 11.33
C GLU A 104 9.06 -6.41 12.34
N THR A 105 9.07 -5.48 13.30
CA THR A 105 8.02 -5.28 14.29
C THR A 105 7.34 -3.94 14.05
N VAL A 106 6.01 -3.94 14.00
CA VAL A 106 5.17 -2.74 14.00
C VAL A 106 4.40 -2.66 15.30
N CYS A 107 4.39 -1.48 15.92
CA CYS A 107 3.67 -1.21 17.15
C CYS A 107 2.49 -0.27 16.91
N PHE A 108 1.41 -0.52 17.62
CA PHE A 108 0.19 0.29 17.61
C PHE A 108 -0.06 0.85 19.01
N SER A 109 -0.51 2.09 19.07
CA SER A 109 -0.83 2.72 20.37
C SER A 109 -2.10 2.12 20.97
N SER A 110 -2.28 2.25 22.29
CA SER A 110 -3.52 1.90 22.99
C SER A 110 -4.74 2.72 22.56
N ARG A 111 -4.57 3.74 21.72
CA ARG A 111 -5.65 4.52 21.11
C ARG A 111 -6.15 3.91 19.79
N GLN A 112 -5.42 2.96 19.21
CA GLN A 112 -5.85 2.30 17.99
C GLN A 112 -7.14 1.51 18.25
N ARG A 113 -8.08 1.63 17.32
CA ARG A 113 -9.38 0.94 17.34
C ARG A 113 -9.58 0.24 16.01
N GLY A 114 -10.66 -0.53 15.91
CA GLY A 114 -11.01 -1.23 14.69
C GLY A 114 -10.43 -2.63 14.61
N PHE A 115 -10.30 -3.11 13.38
CA PHE A 115 -9.80 -4.43 13.09
C PHE A 115 -8.45 -4.40 12.36
N LEU A 116 -7.79 -5.54 12.36
CA LEU A 116 -6.60 -5.81 11.61
C LEU A 116 -6.68 -7.21 11.00
N SER A 117 -6.53 -7.29 9.69
CA SER A 117 -6.40 -8.53 8.93
C SER A 117 -4.97 -8.73 8.47
N LEU A 118 -4.47 -9.97 8.56
CA LEU A 118 -3.10 -10.34 8.21
C LEU A 118 -3.07 -11.53 7.24
N PHE A 119 -2.24 -11.41 6.20
CA PHE A 119 -2.04 -12.44 5.17
C PHE A 119 -0.55 -12.58 4.83
N SER A 120 -0.08 -13.79 4.54
CA SER A 120 1.26 -13.97 3.97
C SER A 120 1.30 -13.44 2.54
N LEU A 121 2.24 -12.53 2.25
CA LEU A 121 2.54 -12.05 0.89
C LEU A 121 3.79 -12.77 0.36
N GLY A 122 3.60 -14.05 0.05
CA GLY A 122 4.63 -15.02 -0.31
C GLY A 122 4.15 -16.42 0.07
N GLU A 123 4.92 -17.47 -0.15
CA GLU A 123 4.53 -18.83 0.25
C GLU A 123 4.24 -18.91 1.77
N ARG A 124 5.15 -18.34 2.58
CA ARG A 124 5.06 -18.35 4.05
C ARG A 124 5.68 -17.12 4.70
N ALA A 125 5.21 -16.81 5.91
CA ALA A 125 5.82 -15.90 6.88
C ALA A 125 6.04 -16.65 8.20
N GLU A 126 7.27 -16.63 8.71
CA GLU A 126 7.75 -17.40 9.85
C GLU A 126 7.95 -16.49 11.08
N GLY A 127 7.71 -17.06 12.26
CA GLY A 127 7.91 -16.35 13.53
C GLY A 127 6.90 -15.22 13.77
N VAL A 128 5.69 -15.35 13.22
CA VAL A 128 4.64 -14.33 13.33
C VAL A 128 4.11 -14.28 14.76
N THR A 129 4.24 -13.12 15.40
CA THR A 129 3.77 -12.87 16.77
C THR A 129 2.81 -11.68 16.78
N ILE A 130 1.64 -11.87 17.37
CA ILE A 130 0.64 -10.82 17.60
C ILE A 130 0.43 -10.73 19.12
N ARG A 131 0.64 -9.54 19.69
CA ARG A 131 0.46 -9.27 21.13
C ARG A 131 -0.61 -8.22 21.37
N HIS A 132 -1.36 -8.39 22.46
CA HIS A 132 -2.34 -7.41 22.95
C HIS A 132 -3.41 -7.04 21.91
N MET A 133 -3.89 -8.07 21.21
CA MET A 133 -5.09 -8.04 20.35
C MET A 133 -5.99 -9.21 20.74
N LYS A 134 -7.23 -9.22 20.26
CA LYS A 134 -8.24 -10.24 20.63
C LYS A 134 -7.77 -11.67 20.36
N TYR A 135 -7.07 -11.88 19.25
CA TYR A 135 -6.44 -13.15 18.90
C TYR A 135 -4.92 -12.97 18.88
N GLU A 136 -4.24 -13.59 19.83
CA GLU A 136 -2.78 -13.58 19.89
C GLU A 136 -2.17 -14.70 19.03
N LEU A 137 -0.95 -14.46 18.55
CA LEU A 137 -0.11 -15.48 17.91
C LEU A 137 1.26 -15.43 18.57
N ASP A 138 1.88 -16.59 18.77
CA ASP A 138 3.21 -16.71 19.33
C ASP A 138 4.11 -17.50 18.37
N ARG A 139 5.02 -16.79 17.70
CA ARG A 139 6.00 -17.36 16.76
C ARG A 139 5.40 -18.35 15.73
N ALA A 140 4.19 -18.08 15.27
CA ALA A 140 3.46 -18.96 14.36
C ALA A 140 4.00 -18.88 12.92
N GLU A 141 3.72 -19.91 12.12
CA GLU A 141 3.85 -19.86 10.67
C GLU A 141 2.50 -19.44 10.05
N VAL A 142 2.53 -18.49 9.11
CA VAL A 142 1.36 -18.07 8.33
C VAL A 142 1.66 -18.33 6.86
N THR A 143 0.84 -19.14 6.20
CA THR A 143 0.96 -19.48 4.77
C THR A 143 -0.05 -18.70 3.94
N ASN A 144 0.16 -18.62 2.62
CA ASN A 144 -0.76 -17.91 1.71
C ASN A 144 -2.03 -18.67 1.36
N ASP A 145 -2.16 -19.92 1.79
CA ASP A 145 -3.35 -20.76 1.60
C ASP A 145 -4.22 -20.87 2.86
N PHE A 146 -3.81 -20.25 3.97
CA PHE A 146 -4.55 -20.30 5.24
C PHE A 146 -4.68 -18.90 5.90
N PRO A 147 -5.90 -18.30 5.92
CA PRO A 147 -6.10 -16.93 6.37
C PRO A 147 -6.27 -16.83 7.90
N VAL A 148 -5.21 -17.12 8.67
CA VAL A 148 -5.22 -17.16 10.16
C VAL A 148 -5.66 -15.84 10.80
N GLY A 149 -5.35 -14.71 10.18
CA GLY A 149 -5.35 -13.40 10.83
C GLY A 149 -6.48 -12.47 10.44
N VAL A 150 -7.58 -12.95 9.86
CA VAL A 150 -8.67 -12.09 9.36
C VAL A 150 -9.51 -11.54 10.51
N SER A 151 -9.79 -10.24 10.49
CA SER A 151 -10.67 -9.54 11.44
C SER A 151 -10.26 -9.68 12.91
N ASN A 152 -8.96 -9.60 13.20
CA ASN A 152 -8.50 -9.46 14.58
C ASN A 152 -8.83 -8.06 15.11
N GLU A 153 -8.98 -7.88 16.41
CA GLU A 153 -9.48 -6.63 17.00
C GLU A 153 -8.50 -6.03 18.01
N PHE A 154 -8.37 -4.71 18.00
CA PHE A 154 -7.64 -3.98 19.03
C PHE A 154 -8.44 -3.95 20.34
N ILE A 155 -7.80 -4.32 21.45
CA ILE A 155 -8.46 -4.43 22.78
C ILE A 155 -8.20 -3.22 23.70
N GLY A 156 -7.66 -2.13 23.17
CA GLY A 156 -7.37 -0.91 23.94
C GLY A 156 -6.02 -0.91 24.66
N GLU A 157 -5.14 -1.85 24.35
CA GLU A 157 -3.77 -1.91 24.85
C GLU A 157 -2.75 -1.58 23.73
N PRO A 158 -1.51 -1.17 24.08
CA PRO A 158 -0.44 -1.07 23.10
C PRO A 158 -0.18 -2.45 22.46
N ALA A 159 -0.41 -2.55 21.16
CA ALA A 159 -0.32 -3.81 20.44
C ALA A 159 0.92 -3.86 19.55
N SER A 160 1.33 -5.06 19.17
CA SER A 160 2.45 -5.23 18.24
C SER A 160 2.27 -6.45 17.35
N ILE A 161 2.76 -6.34 16.12
CA ILE A 161 2.90 -7.43 15.17
C ILE A 161 4.36 -7.55 14.80
N THR A 162 4.91 -8.76 14.94
CA THR A 162 6.28 -9.09 14.52
C THR A 162 6.24 -10.21 13.51
N VAL A 163 7.10 -10.13 12.51
CA VAL A 163 7.47 -11.26 11.63
C VAL A 163 8.98 -11.35 11.58
N GLU A 164 9.52 -12.53 11.84
CA GLU A 164 10.97 -12.74 11.83
C GLU A 164 11.49 -12.91 10.40
N LYS A 165 10.75 -13.65 9.58
CA LYS A 165 11.12 -13.92 8.19
C LYS A 165 9.89 -13.99 7.29
N GLY A 166 9.90 -13.23 6.21
CA GLY A 166 8.83 -13.18 5.23
C GLY A 166 8.13 -11.82 5.20
N THR A 167 7.07 -11.73 4.41
CA THR A 167 6.29 -10.50 4.23
C THR A 167 4.83 -10.77 4.57
N LEU A 168 4.25 -9.89 5.36
CA LEU A 168 2.84 -9.89 5.69
C LEU A 168 2.16 -8.70 5.01
N LEU A 169 1.05 -8.97 4.34
CA LEU A 169 0.06 -7.99 3.98
C LEU A 169 -0.83 -7.72 5.19
N VAL A 170 -0.96 -6.45 5.56
CA VAL A 170 -1.81 -6.01 6.66
C VAL A 170 -2.87 -5.07 6.11
N ILE A 171 -4.12 -5.32 6.48
CA ILE A 171 -5.27 -4.46 6.24
C ILE A 171 -5.79 -4.04 7.60
N ALA A 172 -5.66 -2.77 7.95
CA ALA A 172 -6.21 -2.22 9.18
C ALA A 172 -7.35 -1.28 8.84
N GLY A 173 -8.48 -1.39 9.54
CA GLY A 173 -9.65 -0.55 9.31
C GLY A 173 -10.35 -0.16 10.59
N GLU A 174 -11.32 0.74 10.49
CA GLU A 174 -12.19 1.12 11.61
C GLU A 174 -13.18 -0.03 11.95
N ALA A 175 -13.76 0.00 13.16
CA ALA A 175 -14.73 -1.01 13.62
C ALA A 175 -16.15 -0.63 13.20
#